data_AF-A0A3N5AK80-F1
#
_entry.id   AF-A0A3N5AK80-F1
#
_cell.length_a   1.000
_cell.length_b   1.000
_cell.length_c   1.000
_cell.angle_alpha   90.00
_cell.angle_beta   90.00
_cell.angle_gamma   90.00
#
_symmetry.space_group_name_H-M   'P 1'
#
loop_
_entity.id
_entity.type
_entity.pdbx_description
1 polymer ?
#
loop_
_entity_poly.entity_id
_entity_poly.type
_entity_poly.pdbx_seq_one_letter_code
_entity_poly.pdbx_strand_id
1 'polypeptide(L)'
;MSTPFRFTEPLPPRAATGRVAEVYEQLARDFGIDRAATFVVLSSAPEILAPTWALMRESLIAGPGSRTGKELAAYGVSRANKCPFCVDAHTVLLHATGDHALAERLARGEQPEREEHARVLAWGQHTRVPGAGLMPYPFPREHAPAYIGTALAFHFINRIVSALLTEQLLPGNAQRWRPVRSIAGRSLARTVRRTPVPGAALALLDDPAPGPAWAAGTTVGPAYAALRSATAAGEGLLDADEQAFVRETLWDWDGSHPPLAWAGLPDRREHPGARLALLAALAPYRITEEDVTAWRRPEHTDHCLVHLVSYGAFAAVDRMESSFSLHAARETS
;
A
#
# COMPACT_ATOMS: atom_id res chain seq x y z
N MET A 1 -18.05 1.66 -20.47
CA MET A 1 -16.94 2.53 -19.98
C MET A 1 -15.86 1.60 -19.45
N SER A 2 -14.58 1.80 -19.78
CA SER A 2 -13.51 0.96 -19.25
C SER A 2 -13.43 1.13 -17.74
N THR A 3 -13.58 0.04 -17.00
CA THR A 3 -13.42 -0.02 -15.55
C THR A 3 -11.95 0.21 -15.17
N PRO A 4 -11.64 0.86 -14.02
CA PRO A 4 -10.27 0.94 -13.53
C PRO A 4 -9.77 -0.37 -12.90
N PHE A 5 -10.66 -1.35 -12.67
CA PHE A 5 -10.35 -2.63 -12.04
C PHE A 5 -9.86 -3.64 -13.07
N ARG A 6 -8.78 -4.36 -12.74
CA ARG A 6 -8.23 -5.47 -13.50
C ARG A 6 -8.62 -6.76 -12.81
N PHE A 7 -9.15 -7.71 -13.57
CA PHE A 7 -9.43 -9.08 -13.11
C PHE A 7 -10.49 -9.25 -12.01
N THR A 8 -11.05 -8.15 -11.51
CA THR A 8 -12.12 -8.12 -10.51
C THR A 8 -13.26 -7.22 -10.98
N GLU A 9 -14.46 -7.51 -10.51
CA GLU A 9 -15.68 -6.75 -10.73
C GLU A 9 -16.31 -6.33 -9.39
N PRO A 10 -15.70 -5.38 -8.64
CA PRO A 10 -16.27 -4.90 -7.40
C PRO A 10 -17.68 -4.36 -7.58
N LEU A 11 -18.55 -4.60 -6.60
CA LEU A 11 -19.90 -4.02 -6.61
C LEU A 11 -19.83 -2.49 -6.66
N PRO A 12 -20.81 -1.83 -7.30
CA PRO A 12 -20.88 -0.37 -7.29
C PRO A 12 -20.85 0.17 -5.85
N PRO A 13 -20.06 1.21 -5.52
CA PRO A 13 -19.93 1.68 -4.14
C PRO A 13 -21.25 2.06 -3.44
N ARG A 14 -22.29 2.41 -4.22
CA ARG A 14 -23.65 2.70 -3.69
C ARG A 14 -24.38 1.47 -3.14
N ALA A 15 -23.96 0.27 -3.54
CA ALA A 15 -24.50 -0.99 -3.06
C ALA A 15 -23.76 -1.53 -1.82
N ALA A 16 -22.74 -0.80 -1.33
CA ALA A 16 -22.00 -1.20 -0.14
C ALA A 16 -22.91 -1.24 1.08
N THR A 17 -22.75 -2.29 1.89
CA THR A 17 -23.43 -2.48 3.16
C THR A 17 -22.43 -2.97 4.21
N GLY A 18 -22.84 -2.98 5.49
CA GLY A 18 -21.99 -3.43 6.60
C GLY A 18 -20.64 -2.72 6.66
N ARG A 19 -19.57 -3.48 6.95
CA ARG A 19 -18.21 -2.95 7.11
C ARG A 19 -17.70 -2.13 5.91
N VAL A 20 -18.06 -2.53 4.68
CA VAL A 20 -17.62 -1.83 3.47
C VAL A 20 -18.20 -0.42 3.45
N ALA A 21 -19.49 -0.27 3.80
CA ALA A 21 -20.13 1.04 3.88
C ALA A 21 -19.49 1.92 4.97
N GLU A 22 -19.20 1.37 6.14
CA GLU A 22 -18.55 2.09 7.24
C GLU A 22 -17.14 2.58 6.86
N VAL A 23 -16.38 1.77 6.13
CA VAL A 23 -15.06 2.16 5.57
C VAL A 23 -15.23 3.30 4.57
N TYR A 24 -16.19 3.22 3.64
CA TYR A 24 -16.45 4.27 2.66
C TYR A 24 -16.89 5.59 3.31
N GLU A 25 -17.67 5.54 4.39
CA GLU A 25 -18.03 6.72 5.17
C GLU A 25 -16.80 7.37 5.82
N GLN A 26 -15.90 6.59 6.41
CA GLN A 26 -14.65 7.12 6.95
C GLN A 26 -13.74 7.70 5.85
N LEU A 27 -13.65 7.03 4.69
CA LEU A 27 -12.92 7.52 3.52
C LEU A 27 -13.45 8.88 3.05
N ALA A 28 -14.77 9.01 2.89
CA ALA A 28 -15.40 10.27 2.52
C ALA A 28 -15.05 11.40 3.50
N ARG A 29 -15.06 11.09 4.80
CA ARG A 29 -14.86 12.05 5.89
C ARG A 29 -13.40 12.49 6.07
N ASP A 30 -12.48 11.54 6.04
CA ASP A 30 -11.09 11.76 6.47
C ASP A 30 -10.10 11.76 5.30
N PHE A 31 -10.45 11.14 4.16
CA PHE A 31 -9.65 11.19 2.93
C PHE A 31 -10.24 12.17 1.88
N GLY A 32 -11.57 12.38 1.90
CA GLY A 32 -12.26 13.31 0.99
C GLY A 32 -12.60 12.69 -0.37
N ILE A 33 -12.37 11.38 -0.52
CA ILE A 33 -12.69 10.61 -1.72
C ILE A 33 -13.45 9.36 -1.26
N ASP A 34 -14.78 9.38 -1.39
CA ASP A 34 -15.69 8.32 -0.92
C ASP A 34 -15.56 7.01 -1.70
N ARG A 35 -14.93 7.04 -2.89
CA ARG A 35 -14.84 5.92 -3.84
C ARG A 35 -13.45 5.78 -4.44
N ALA A 36 -12.43 5.97 -3.62
CA ALA A 36 -11.06 5.79 -4.07
C ALA A 36 -10.86 4.35 -4.57
N ALA A 37 -10.51 4.18 -5.85
CA ALA A 37 -10.40 2.87 -6.49
C ALA A 37 -9.45 1.92 -5.74
N THR A 38 -8.43 2.47 -5.07
CA THR A 38 -7.48 1.77 -4.19
C THR A 38 -8.13 1.00 -3.05
N PHE A 39 -9.32 1.43 -2.61
CA PHE A 39 -10.09 0.76 -1.56
C PHE A 39 -11.28 0.00 -2.15
N VAL A 40 -11.90 0.50 -3.21
CA VAL A 40 -13.01 -0.20 -3.88
C VAL A 40 -12.58 -1.58 -4.40
N VAL A 41 -11.35 -1.70 -4.89
CA VAL A 41 -10.80 -2.98 -5.37
C VAL A 41 -10.71 -4.06 -4.29
N LEU A 42 -10.66 -3.67 -3.01
CA LEU A 42 -10.61 -4.59 -1.86
C LEU A 42 -12.01 -4.94 -1.33
N SER A 43 -13.08 -4.36 -1.88
CA SER A 43 -14.43 -4.51 -1.30
C SER A 43 -15.02 -5.91 -1.43
N SER A 44 -14.47 -6.78 -2.28
CA SER A 44 -14.80 -8.20 -2.30
C SER A 44 -14.24 -8.95 -1.09
N ALA A 45 -13.28 -8.39 -0.35
CA ALA A 45 -12.72 -8.93 0.90
C ALA A 45 -12.74 -7.86 2.02
N PRO A 46 -13.92 -7.59 2.63
CA PRO A 46 -14.08 -6.58 3.69
C PRO A 46 -13.08 -6.72 4.86
N GLU A 47 -12.69 -7.95 5.18
CA GLU A 47 -11.69 -8.32 6.19
C GLU A 47 -10.28 -7.82 5.87
N ILE A 48 -9.95 -7.56 4.60
CA ILE A 48 -8.69 -6.93 4.17
C ILE A 48 -8.90 -5.42 3.98
N LEU A 49 -10.05 -5.01 3.45
CA LEU A 49 -10.37 -3.60 3.22
C LEU A 49 -10.30 -2.78 4.52
N ALA A 50 -10.97 -3.22 5.58
CA ALA A 50 -11.04 -2.50 6.85
C ALA A 50 -9.65 -2.26 7.48
N PRO A 51 -8.79 -3.28 7.68
CA PRO A 51 -7.44 -3.05 8.21
C PRO A 51 -6.52 -2.30 7.25
N THR A 52 -6.71 -2.41 5.93
CA THR A 52 -5.96 -1.59 4.97
C THR A 52 -6.27 -0.11 5.17
N TRP A 53 -7.56 0.24 5.29
CA TRP A 53 -7.99 1.60 5.61
C TRP A 53 -7.48 2.03 6.98
N ALA A 54 -7.60 1.19 8.00
CA ALA A 54 -7.14 1.52 9.35
C ALA A 54 -5.64 1.82 9.37
N LEU A 55 -4.80 0.97 8.77
CA LEU A 55 -3.36 1.20 8.76
C LEU A 55 -3.00 2.49 8.03
N MET A 56 -3.59 2.75 6.86
CA MET A 56 -3.39 3.98 6.10
C MET A 56 -3.85 5.21 6.90
N ARG A 57 -5.06 5.19 7.46
CA ARG A 57 -5.62 6.32 8.21
C ARG A 57 -4.81 6.62 9.47
N GLU A 58 -4.53 5.61 10.29
CA GLU A 58 -3.87 5.78 11.58
C GLU A 58 -2.41 6.21 11.42
N SER A 59 -1.75 5.86 10.31
CA SER A 59 -0.37 6.27 10.04
C SER A 59 -0.29 7.59 9.26
N LEU A 60 -0.83 7.65 8.04
CA LEU A 60 -0.70 8.79 7.13
C LEU A 60 -1.56 9.98 7.56
N ILE A 61 -2.79 9.73 7.98
CA ILE A 61 -3.78 10.79 8.20
C ILE A 61 -3.73 11.30 9.65
N ALA A 62 -3.97 10.42 10.62
CA ALA A 62 -4.11 10.78 12.03
C ALA A 62 -2.80 10.69 12.82
N GLY A 63 -1.83 9.88 12.35
CA GLY A 63 -0.56 9.70 13.04
C GLY A 63 0.26 10.98 13.17
N PRO A 64 1.19 11.05 14.13
CA PRO A 64 2.03 12.23 14.34
C PRO A 64 2.91 12.61 13.13
N GLY A 65 3.44 13.84 13.16
CA GLY A 65 4.29 14.40 12.12
C GLY A 65 3.52 15.09 10.98
N SER A 66 4.26 15.82 10.14
CA SER A 66 3.65 16.61 9.06
C SER A 66 2.99 15.73 8.01
N ARG A 67 1.81 16.14 7.54
CA ARG A 67 1.11 15.44 6.45
C ARG A 67 1.96 15.43 5.18
N THR A 68 2.57 16.55 4.83
CA THR A 68 3.49 16.68 3.68
C THR A 68 4.66 15.69 3.75
N GLY A 69 5.30 15.54 4.92
CA GLY A 69 6.42 14.61 5.05
C GLY A 69 5.98 13.15 4.87
N LYS A 70 4.83 12.76 5.43
CA LYS A 70 4.30 11.39 5.25
C LYS A 70 3.85 11.12 3.81
N GLU A 71 3.22 12.10 3.14
CA GLU A 71 2.91 12.01 1.70
C GLU A 71 4.18 11.89 0.85
N LEU A 72 5.27 12.57 1.23
CA LEU A 72 6.55 12.51 0.52
C LEU A 72 7.25 11.16 0.72
N ALA A 73 7.19 10.58 1.93
CA ALA A 73 7.67 9.22 2.19
C ALA A 73 6.88 8.20 1.34
N ALA A 74 5.55 8.30 1.32
CA ALA A 74 4.68 7.45 0.51
C ALA A 74 4.91 7.60 -1.00
N TYR A 75 5.21 8.83 -1.46
CA TYR A 75 5.64 9.09 -2.84
C TYR A 75 6.98 8.39 -3.14
N GLY A 76 7.95 8.44 -2.23
CA GLY A 76 9.22 7.71 -2.33
C GLY A 76 9.03 6.20 -2.45
N VAL A 77 8.19 5.63 -1.59
CA VAL A 77 7.78 4.22 -1.63
C VAL A 77 7.13 3.87 -2.98
N SER A 78 6.22 4.72 -3.46
CA SER A 78 5.53 4.52 -4.75
C SER A 78 6.49 4.55 -5.93
N ARG A 79 7.52 5.39 -5.90
CA ARG A 79 8.61 5.37 -6.90
C ARG A 79 9.44 4.09 -6.81
N ALA A 80 9.84 3.68 -5.62
CA ALA A 80 10.62 2.46 -5.41
C ALA A 80 9.85 1.20 -5.84
N ASN A 81 8.53 1.19 -5.66
CA ASN A 81 7.65 0.09 -6.10
C ASN A 81 7.26 0.16 -7.58
N LYS A 82 7.66 1.22 -8.31
CA LYS A 82 7.25 1.47 -9.71
C LYS A 82 5.72 1.47 -9.88
N CYS A 83 5.01 2.24 -9.06
CA CYS A 83 3.55 2.35 -9.10
C CYS A 83 3.10 3.72 -9.62
N PRO A 84 2.83 3.89 -10.93
CA PRO A 84 2.50 5.19 -11.53
C PRO A 84 1.22 5.81 -10.96
N PHE A 85 0.19 5.00 -10.72
CA PHE A 85 -1.07 5.43 -10.13
C PHE A 85 -0.83 6.15 -8.79
N CYS A 86 -0.04 5.54 -7.89
CA CYS A 86 0.21 6.12 -6.58
C CYS A 86 1.16 7.31 -6.63
N VAL A 87 2.15 7.32 -7.54
CA VAL A 87 2.99 8.50 -7.80
C VAL A 87 2.13 9.72 -8.18
N ASP A 88 1.17 9.51 -9.08
CA ASP A 88 0.22 10.56 -9.48
C ASP A 88 -0.69 10.97 -8.32
N ALA A 89 -1.21 9.99 -7.55
CA ALA A 89 -2.10 10.26 -6.42
C ALA A 89 -1.42 11.10 -5.33
N HIS A 90 -0.19 10.74 -4.95
CA HIS A 90 0.59 11.52 -3.97
C HIS A 90 0.96 12.89 -4.49
N THR A 91 1.20 13.05 -5.80
CA THR A 91 1.41 14.38 -6.40
C THR A 91 0.17 15.26 -6.22
N VAL A 92 -1.04 14.72 -6.44
CA VAL A 92 -2.30 15.45 -6.18
C VAL A 92 -2.48 15.77 -4.70
N LEU A 93 -2.18 14.82 -3.81
CA LEU A 93 -2.30 15.03 -2.36
C LEU A 93 -1.31 16.07 -1.83
N LEU A 94 -0.09 16.16 -2.39
CA LEU A 94 0.85 17.24 -2.09
C LEU A 94 0.35 18.62 -2.57
N HIS A 95 -0.47 18.69 -3.63
CA HIS A 95 -1.18 19.94 -3.90
C HIS A 95 -2.21 20.24 -2.80
N ALA A 96 -2.91 19.24 -2.27
CA ALA A 96 -3.91 19.43 -1.23
C ALA A 96 -3.31 19.90 0.11
N THR A 97 -2.09 19.48 0.45
CA THR A 97 -1.36 20.01 1.62
C THR A 97 -1.01 21.49 1.47
N GLY A 98 -0.93 22.00 0.23
CA GLY A 98 -0.51 23.36 -0.09
C GLY A 98 0.90 23.46 -0.68
N ASP A 99 1.63 22.34 -0.74
CA ASP A 99 2.99 22.24 -1.26
C ASP A 99 3.03 22.16 -2.80
N HIS A 100 2.34 23.09 -3.46
CA HIS A 100 2.17 23.08 -4.93
C HIS A 100 3.49 23.09 -5.70
N ALA A 101 4.49 23.85 -5.22
CA ALA A 101 5.80 23.91 -5.86
C ALA A 101 6.53 22.57 -5.77
N LEU A 102 6.50 21.94 -4.58
CA LEU A 102 7.06 20.61 -4.37
C LEU A 102 6.36 19.58 -5.26
N ALA A 103 5.02 19.57 -5.28
CA ALA A 103 4.23 18.66 -6.10
C ALA A 103 4.61 18.76 -7.59
N GLU A 104 4.72 19.97 -8.14
CA GLU A 104 5.06 20.16 -9.55
C GLU A 104 6.52 19.80 -9.88
N ARG A 105 7.46 19.99 -8.95
CA ARG A 105 8.84 19.50 -9.12
C ARG A 105 8.88 17.98 -9.20
N LEU A 106 8.22 17.31 -8.26
CA LEU A 106 8.14 15.86 -8.24
C LEU A 106 7.41 15.30 -9.48
N ALA A 107 6.36 15.98 -9.96
CA ALA A 107 5.67 15.62 -11.21
C ALA A 107 6.59 15.65 -12.44
N ARG A 108 7.63 16.50 -12.44
CA ARG A 108 8.66 16.55 -13.49
C ARG A 108 9.84 15.59 -13.25
N GLY A 109 9.78 14.78 -12.18
CA GLY A 109 10.87 13.88 -11.79
C GLY A 109 12.06 14.59 -11.14
N GLU A 110 11.92 15.86 -10.77
CA GLU A 110 12.97 16.66 -10.13
C GLU A 110 13.07 16.35 -8.63
N GLN A 111 14.22 16.66 -8.03
CA GLN A 111 14.41 16.57 -6.59
C GLN A 111 13.73 17.73 -5.85
N PRO A 112 13.28 17.53 -4.59
CA PRO A 112 12.86 18.61 -3.71
C PRO A 112 13.95 19.67 -3.53
N GLU A 113 13.58 20.94 -3.43
CA GLU A 113 14.53 22.03 -3.14
C GLU A 113 15.03 22.01 -1.71
N ARG A 114 14.14 21.68 -0.78
CA ARG A 114 14.46 21.62 0.65
C ARG A 114 15.14 20.30 0.95
N GLU A 115 16.31 20.37 1.57
CA GLU A 115 17.10 19.19 1.92
C GLU A 115 16.33 18.21 2.82
N GLU A 116 15.53 18.71 3.76
CA GLU A 116 14.68 17.89 4.62
C GLU A 116 13.70 17.02 3.80
N HIS A 117 13.10 17.60 2.76
CA HIS A 117 12.18 16.88 1.87
C HIS A 117 12.95 15.86 1.02
N ALA A 118 14.13 16.23 0.51
CA ALA A 118 14.97 15.30 -0.24
C ALA A 118 15.37 14.08 0.61
N ARG A 119 15.69 14.27 1.89
CA ARG A 119 16.02 13.17 2.82
C ARG A 119 14.81 12.28 3.10
N VAL A 120 13.61 12.84 3.31
CA VAL A 120 12.38 12.05 3.50
C VAL A 120 12.02 11.25 2.24
N LEU A 121 12.16 11.85 1.06
CA LEU A 121 11.95 11.17 -0.22
C LEU A 121 12.90 9.98 -0.38
N ALA A 122 14.20 10.19 -0.15
CA ALA A 122 15.22 9.15 -0.24
C ALA A 122 14.99 8.04 0.79
N TRP A 123 14.62 8.41 2.03
CA TRP A 123 14.25 7.46 3.08
C TRP A 123 13.09 6.56 2.65
N GLY A 124 12.00 7.13 2.13
CA GLY A 124 10.86 6.34 1.63
C GLY A 124 11.21 5.44 0.44
N GLN A 125 12.17 5.81 -0.40
CA GLN A 125 12.68 4.91 -1.45
C GLN A 125 13.48 3.74 -0.86
N HIS A 126 14.27 4.03 0.18
CA HIS A 126 15.16 3.07 0.81
C HIS A 126 14.42 2.00 1.64
N THR A 127 13.20 2.29 2.12
CA THR A 127 12.39 1.31 2.88
C THR A 127 12.01 0.05 2.08
N ARG A 128 12.14 0.08 0.75
CA ARG A 128 11.95 -1.13 -0.07
C ARG A 128 13.01 -2.20 0.19
N VAL A 129 14.22 -1.82 0.60
CA VAL A 129 15.36 -2.72 0.79
C VAL A 129 15.26 -3.37 2.16
N PRO A 130 15.00 -4.68 2.27
CA PRO A 130 14.98 -5.35 3.55
C PRO A 130 16.37 -5.28 4.20
N GLY A 131 16.42 -4.94 5.48
CA GLY A 131 17.64 -4.76 6.26
C GLY A 131 18.29 -3.39 6.07
N ALA A 132 17.67 -2.48 5.31
CA ALA A 132 18.08 -1.10 5.23
C ALA A 132 18.18 -0.44 6.62
N GLY A 133 19.30 0.21 6.90
CA GLY A 133 19.43 1.08 8.06
C GLY A 133 18.50 2.28 7.89
N LEU A 134 17.36 2.27 8.60
CA LEU A 134 16.39 3.38 8.55
C LEU A 134 16.81 4.59 9.40
N MET A 135 17.88 4.44 10.19
CA MET A 135 18.42 5.45 11.09
C MET A 135 19.71 6.08 10.53
N PRO A 136 19.96 7.37 10.80
CA PRO A 136 19.09 8.30 11.51
C PRO A 136 17.84 8.67 10.70
N TYR A 137 16.68 8.78 11.36
CA TYR A 137 15.47 9.22 10.68
C TYR A 137 15.60 10.66 10.17
N PRO A 138 15.07 10.98 8.97
CA PRO A 138 14.99 12.36 8.48
C PRO A 138 13.85 13.16 9.12
N PHE A 139 13.23 12.63 10.18
CA PHE A 139 12.13 13.20 10.95
C PHE A 139 12.33 12.88 12.44
N PRO A 140 11.63 13.57 13.36
CA PRO A 140 11.73 13.30 14.80
C PRO A 140 11.37 11.85 15.16
N ARG A 141 12.10 11.26 16.11
CA ARG A 141 11.97 9.83 16.48
C ARG A 141 10.57 9.49 16.97
N GLU A 142 9.91 10.41 17.66
CA GLU A 142 8.52 10.29 18.14
C GLU A 142 7.50 10.15 17.00
N HIS A 143 7.85 10.54 15.78
CA HIS A 143 7.01 10.38 14.60
C HIS A 143 7.22 9.04 13.88
N ALA A 144 8.21 8.23 14.29
CA ALA A 144 8.59 7.01 13.59
C ALA A 144 7.43 6.02 13.37
N PRO A 145 6.53 5.75 14.34
CA PRO A 145 5.39 4.85 14.10
C PRO A 145 4.51 5.31 12.93
N ALA A 146 4.28 6.62 12.78
CA ALA A 146 3.46 7.16 11.69
C ALA A 146 4.15 7.06 10.33
N TYR A 147 5.44 7.39 10.25
CA TYR A 147 6.20 7.33 8.99
C TYR A 147 6.46 5.89 8.54
N ILE A 148 6.85 5.00 9.47
CA ILE A 148 7.06 3.57 9.18
C ILE A 148 5.73 2.92 8.81
N GLY A 149 4.67 3.15 9.58
CA GLY A 149 3.33 2.67 9.26
C GLY A 149 2.85 3.14 7.88
N THR A 150 3.12 4.40 7.53
CA THR A 150 2.83 4.95 6.20
C THR A 150 3.62 4.20 5.13
N ALA A 151 4.93 4.02 5.31
CA ALA A 151 5.76 3.34 4.33
C ALA A 151 5.29 1.89 4.10
N LEU A 152 5.01 1.14 5.16
CA LEU A 152 4.52 -0.25 5.08
C LEU A 152 3.11 -0.32 4.46
N ALA A 153 2.21 0.60 4.82
CA ALA A 153 0.89 0.72 4.21
C ALA A 153 0.99 0.91 2.69
N PHE A 154 1.88 1.78 2.23
CA PHE A 154 2.06 2.02 0.79
C PHE A 154 2.84 0.91 0.09
N HIS A 155 3.75 0.21 0.76
CA HIS A 155 4.31 -1.03 0.19
C HIS A 155 3.22 -2.07 -0.08
N PHE A 156 2.20 -2.18 0.78
CA PHE A 156 1.02 -3.01 0.53
C PHE A 156 0.12 -2.43 -0.58
N ILE A 157 -0.35 -1.18 -0.41
CA ILE A 157 -1.30 -0.54 -1.33
C ILE A 157 -0.73 -0.44 -2.75
N ASN A 158 0.55 -0.08 -2.93
CA ASN A 158 1.15 -0.02 -4.26
C ASN A 158 1.06 -1.37 -4.99
N ARG A 159 1.21 -2.48 -4.26
CA ARG A 159 1.16 -3.83 -4.84
C ARG A 159 -0.26 -4.22 -5.23
N ILE A 160 -1.24 -3.93 -4.36
CA ILE A 160 -2.66 -4.09 -4.69
C ILE A 160 -3.02 -3.27 -5.94
N VAL A 161 -2.65 -1.99 -5.96
CA VAL A 161 -2.94 -1.09 -7.07
C VAL A 161 -2.29 -1.57 -8.36
N SER A 162 -0.99 -1.92 -8.33
CA SER A 162 -0.29 -2.38 -9.53
C SER A 162 -0.78 -3.76 -10.02
N ALA A 163 -1.34 -4.59 -9.15
CA ALA A 163 -1.88 -5.90 -9.51
C ALA A 163 -3.30 -5.79 -10.07
N LEU A 164 -4.17 -5.04 -9.39
CA LEU A 164 -5.63 -5.11 -9.57
C LEU A 164 -6.25 -3.82 -10.14
N LEU A 165 -5.47 -2.76 -10.37
CA LEU A 165 -5.94 -1.54 -11.02
C LEU A 165 -5.16 -1.23 -12.31
N THR A 166 -5.82 -0.53 -13.23
CA THR A 166 -5.13 0.14 -14.33
C THR A 166 -4.21 1.24 -13.77
N GLU A 167 -3.14 1.57 -14.50
CA GLU A 167 -2.19 2.61 -14.07
C GLU A 167 -2.79 4.03 -14.06
N GLN A 168 -4.01 4.21 -14.58
CA GLN A 168 -4.64 5.52 -14.73
C GLN A 168 -5.32 5.95 -13.43
N LEU A 169 -4.86 7.06 -12.85
CA LEU A 169 -5.54 7.67 -11.68
C LEU A 169 -6.88 8.29 -12.06
N LEU A 170 -6.89 9.11 -13.11
CA LEU A 170 -8.10 9.71 -13.68
C LEU A 170 -8.33 9.19 -15.10
N PRO A 171 -9.59 9.17 -15.58
CA PRO A 171 -9.91 8.76 -16.94
C PRO A 171 -9.04 9.47 -17.99
N GLY A 172 -8.44 8.69 -18.90
CA GLY A 172 -7.60 9.23 -19.97
C GLY A 172 -6.31 9.88 -19.49
N ASN A 173 -5.84 9.56 -18.27
CA ASN A 173 -4.68 10.18 -17.64
C ASN A 173 -4.77 11.71 -17.50
N ALA A 174 -5.97 12.23 -17.27
CA ALA A 174 -6.21 13.67 -17.14
C ALA A 174 -5.37 14.34 -16.03
N GLN A 175 -4.93 13.59 -15.02
CA GLN A 175 -4.03 14.07 -13.97
C GLN A 175 -2.64 14.48 -14.46
N ARG A 176 -2.25 14.16 -15.70
CA ARG A 176 -0.99 14.65 -16.30
C ARG A 176 -1.00 16.15 -16.55
N TRP A 177 -2.18 16.77 -16.61
CA TRP A 177 -2.33 18.21 -16.79
C TRP A 177 -2.26 18.94 -15.45
N ARG A 178 -1.32 19.89 -15.32
CA ARG A 178 -1.16 20.73 -14.11
C ARG A 178 -2.46 21.39 -13.62
N PRO A 179 -3.32 21.97 -14.49
CA PRO A 179 -4.59 22.53 -14.05
C PRO A 179 -5.50 21.51 -13.37
N VAL A 180 -5.54 20.27 -13.89
CA VAL A 180 -6.36 19.18 -13.33
C VAL A 180 -5.86 18.80 -11.95
N ARG A 181 -4.54 18.57 -11.78
CA ARG A 181 -3.97 18.26 -10.45
C ARG A 181 -4.23 19.37 -9.45
N SER A 182 -4.05 20.63 -9.87
CA SER A 182 -4.23 21.79 -9.01
C SER A 182 -5.70 21.92 -8.56
N ILE A 183 -6.66 21.69 -9.46
CA ILE A 183 -8.10 21.71 -9.12
C ILE A 183 -8.44 20.56 -8.17
N ALA A 184 -8.00 19.33 -8.47
CA ALA A 184 -8.23 18.16 -7.63
C ALA A 184 -7.61 18.33 -6.23
N GLY A 185 -6.39 18.88 -6.14
CA GLY A 185 -5.75 19.20 -4.87
C GLY A 185 -6.54 20.25 -4.08
N ARG A 186 -7.03 21.31 -4.74
CA ARG A 186 -7.87 22.34 -4.10
C ARG A 186 -9.19 21.79 -3.56
N SER A 187 -9.85 20.87 -4.27
CA SER A 187 -11.09 20.26 -3.78
C SER A 187 -10.88 19.41 -2.52
N LEU A 188 -9.67 18.83 -2.35
CA LEU A 188 -9.32 18.00 -1.20
C LEU A 188 -8.66 18.77 -0.05
N ALA A 189 -8.26 20.04 -0.27
CA ALA A 189 -7.43 20.79 0.67
C ALA A 189 -8.04 20.92 2.07
N ARG A 190 -9.36 21.13 2.18
CA ARG A 190 -10.04 21.22 3.49
C ARG A 190 -9.91 19.91 4.28
N THR A 191 -10.12 18.78 3.61
CA THR A 191 -10.07 17.46 4.25
C THR A 191 -8.63 17.06 4.59
N VAL A 192 -7.70 17.22 3.64
CA VAL A 192 -6.29 16.85 3.83
C VAL A 192 -5.60 17.66 4.94
N ARG A 193 -6.00 18.91 5.14
CA ARG A 193 -5.43 19.79 6.19
C ARG A 193 -6.10 19.64 7.54
N ARG A 194 -7.17 18.85 7.65
CA ARG A 194 -7.77 18.52 8.94
C ARG A 194 -6.80 17.64 9.73
N THR A 195 -6.89 17.71 11.06
CA THR A 195 -6.17 16.81 11.96
C THR A 195 -7.18 15.88 12.64
N PRO A 196 -7.43 14.68 12.11
CA PRO A 196 -8.35 13.74 12.73
C PRO A 196 -7.79 13.18 14.02
N VAL A 197 -8.69 12.80 14.94
CA VAL A 197 -8.30 12.10 16.16
C VAL A 197 -7.86 10.67 15.79
N PRO A 198 -6.69 10.21 16.27
CA PRO A 198 -6.25 8.82 16.13
C PRO A 198 -7.25 7.84 16.75
N GLY A 199 -7.36 6.65 16.17
CA GLY A 199 -8.08 5.50 16.72
C GLY A 199 -9.46 5.26 16.10
N ALA A 200 -10.01 6.21 15.36
CA ALA A 200 -11.38 6.06 14.83
C ALA A 200 -11.54 4.90 13.84
N ALA A 201 -10.49 4.52 13.11
CA ALA A 201 -10.56 3.34 12.24
C ALA A 201 -10.39 2.02 12.99
N LEU A 202 -9.94 2.02 14.25
CA LEU A 202 -9.82 0.78 15.03
C LEU A 202 -11.18 0.18 15.38
N ALA A 203 -12.23 0.99 15.45
CA ALA A 203 -13.61 0.50 15.60
C ALA A 203 -14.08 -0.35 14.40
N LEU A 204 -13.37 -0.30 13.26
CA LEU A 204 -13.63 -1.12 12.09
C LEU A 204 -12.95 -2.49 12.16
N LEU A 205 -12.20 -2.78 13.23
CA LEU A 205 -11.40 -3.99 13.37
C LEU A 205 -11.98 -4.87 14.48
N ASP A 206 -11.88 -6.18 14.29
CA ASP A 206 -12.34 -7.17 15.27
C ASP A 206 -11.15 -7.55 16.17
N ASP A 207 -11.19 -7.06 17.42
CA ASP A 207 -10.21 -7.32 18.49
C ASP A 207 -8.73 -7.36 18.03
N PRO A 208 -8.20 -6.24 17.50
CA PRO A 208 -6.86 -6.24 16.94
C PRO A 208 -5.79 -6.43 18.02
N ALA A 209 -4.88 -7.38 17.80
CA ALA A 209 -3.70 -7.55 18.65
C ALA A 209 -2.87 -6.24 18.74
N PRO A 210 -2.06 -6.03 19.80
CA PRO A 210 -1.34 -4.76 19.99
C PRO A 210 -0.38 -4.35 18.86
N GLY A 211 0.13 -5.32 18.11
CA GLY A 211 1.08 -5.10 17.01
C GLY A 211 2.55 -5.09 17.44
N PRO A 212 3.46 -4.72 16.52
CA PRO A 212 4.90 -4.83 16.71
C PRO A 212 5.46 -3.74 17.62
N ALA A 213 6.64 -4.00 18.21
CA ALA A 213 7.28 -3.13 19.19
C ALA A 213 7.56 -1.70 18.68
N TRP A 214 7.88 -1.53 17.39
CA TRP A 214 8.13 -0.21 16.80
C TRP A 214 6.88 0.69 16.76
N ALA A 215 5.68 0.12 16.94
CA ALA A 215 4.41 0.83 16.97
C ALA A 215 3.71 0.77 18.35
N ALA A 216 4.38 0.24 19.38
CA ALA A 216 3.80 0.03 20.69
C ALA A 216 3.25 1.34 21.29
N GLY A 217 2.06 1.27 21.89
CA GLY A 217 1.38 2.44 22.49
C GLY A 217 0.77 3.41 21.48
N THR A 218 0.75 3.08 20.18
CA THR A 218 0.13 3.90 19.13
C THR A 218 -1.04 3.17 18.46
N THR A 219 -1.88 3.90 17.73
CA THR A 219 -2.98 3.32 16.95
C THR A 219 -2.51 2.60 15.69
N VAL A 220 -1.24 2.79 15.29
CA VAL A 220 -0.64 2.13 14.12
C VAL A 220 -0.40 0.63 14.39
N GLY A 221 -0.01 0.27 15.61
CA GLY A 221 0.29 -1.11 15.98
C GLY A 221 -0.87 -2.06 15.76
N PRO A 222 -2.05 -1.81 16.36
CA PRO A 222 -3.22 -2.65 16.17
C PRO A 222 -3.73 -2.69 14.73
N ALA A 223 -3.66 -1.57 14.01
CA ALA A 223 -4.04 -1.52 12.60
C ALA A 223 -3.11 -2.37 11.72
N TYR A 224 -1.80 -2.35 11.98
CA TYR A 224 -0.82 -3.20 11.29
C TYR A 224 -1.05 -4.68 11.60
N ALA A 225 -1.27 -5.03 12.87
CA ALA A 225 -1.51 -6.40 13.30
C ALA A 225 -2.76 -7.00 12.63
N ALA A 226 -3.85 -6.22 12.55
CA ALA A 226 -5.07 -6.64 11.90
C ALA A 226 -4.84 -6.89 10.40
N LEU A 227 -4.09 -6.04 9.70
CA LEU A 227 -3.79 -6.24 8.27
C LEU A 227 -2.93 -7.48 8.05
N ARG A 228 -1.91 -7.69 8.90
CA ARG A 228 -1.07 -8.89 8.87
C ARG A 228 -1.91 -10.16 9.03
N SER A 229 -2.79 -10.18 10.03
CA SER A 229 -3.64 -11.33 10.29
C SER A 229 -4.64 -11.59 9.17
N ALA A 230 -5.27 -10.54 8.63
CA ALA A 230 -6.27 -10.67 7.58
C ALA A 230 -5.67 -11.20 6.27
N THR A 231 -4.47 -10.74 5.91
CA THR A 231 -3.79 -11.13 4.66
C THR A 231 -3.15 -12.50 4.72
N ALA A 232 -2.82 -13.01 5.92
CA ALA A 232 -2.31 -14.37 6.10
C ALA A 232 -3.32 -15.45 5.64
N ALA A 233 -4.63 -15.17 5.70
CA ALA A 233 -5.67 -16.10 5.27
C ALA A 233 -5.55 -16.50 3.78
N GLY A 234 -4.97 -15.63 2.93
CA GLY A 234 -4.75 -15.92 1.52
C GLY A 234 -3.73 -17.03 1.25
N GLU A 235 -2.90 -17.39 2.24
CA GLU A 235 -1.97 -18.54 2.14
C GLU A 235 -2.72 -19.86 1.92
N GLY A 236 -3.94 -19.99 2.47
CA GLY A 236 -4.77 -21.20 2.32
C GLY A 236 -5.26 -21.46 0.90
N LEU A 237 -5.01 -20.55 -0.05
CA LEU A 237 -5.29 -20.70 -1.48
C LEU A 237 -4.12 -21.35 -2.25
N LEU A 238 -3.03 -21.69 -1.55
CA LEU A 238 -1.83 -22.33 -2.07
C LEU A 238 -1.70 -23.74 -1.47
N ASP A 239 -1.15 -24.68 -2.23
CA ASP A 239 -0.73 -25.97 -1.67
C ASP A 239 0.55 -25.84 -0.82
N ALA A 240 0.89 -26.88 -0.06
CA ALA A 240 2.00 -26.82 0.90
C ALA A 240 3.36 -26.53 0.24
N ASP A 241 3.58 -27.03 -0.97
CA ASP A 241 4.83 -26.84 -1.71
C ASP A 241 4.91 -25.41 -2.26
N GLU A 242 3.80 -24.90 -2.81
CA GLU A 242 3.65 -23.51 -3.23
C GLU A 242 3.87 -22.53 -2.07
N GLN A 243 3.31 -22.82 -0.90
CA GLN A 243 3.50 -22.00 0.31
C GLN A 243 4.97 -21.95 0.72
N ALA A 244 5.64 -23.10 0.78
CA ALA A 244 7.06 -23.18 1.13
C ALA A 244 7.92 -22.38 0.13
N PHE A 245 7.67 -22.56 -1.16
CA PHE A 245 8.40 -21.88 -2.23
C PHE A 245 8.23 -20.35 -2.17
N VAL A 246 7.01 -19.86 -1.95
CA VAL A 246 6.75 -18.42 -1.82
C VAL A 246 7.49 -17.84 -0.61
N ARG A 247 7.43 -18.51 0.55
CA ARG A 247 8.11 -18.04 1.76
C ARG A 247 9.62 -18.01 1.61
N GLU A 248 10.23 -19.06 1.06
CA GLU A 248 11.68 -19.13 0.83
C GLU A 248 12.13 -18.03 -0.14
N THR A 249 11.45 -17.87 -1.27
CA THR A 249 11.77 -16.84 -2.26
C THR A 249 11.70 -15.43 -1.67
N LEU A 250 10.71 -15.16 -0.83
CA LEU A 250 10.55 -13.85 -0.18
C LEU A 250 11.52 -13.63 0.97
N TRP A 251 11.92 -14.70 1.67
CA TRP A 251 12.95 -14.61 2.70
C TRP A 251 14.30 -14.16 2.12
N ASP A 252 14.68 -14.69 0.98
CA ASP A 252 15.95 -14.36 0.31
C ASP A 252 15.90 -13.05 -0.49
N TRP A 253 14.71 -12.48 -0.67
CA TRP A 253 14.54 -11.25 -1.43
C TRP A 253 15.23 -10.05 -0.76
N ASP A 254 15.95 -9.28 -1.57
CA ASP A 254 16.84 -8.17 -1.18
C ASP A 254 16.26 -6.78 -1.48
N GLY A 255 15.00 -6.70 -1.92
CA GLY A 255 14.37 -5.44 -2.32
C GLY A 255 14.44 -5.15 -3.82
N SER A 256 15.24 -5.89 -4.58
CA SER A 256 15.40 -5.68 -6.01
C SER A 256 14.12 -5.95 -6.80
N HIS A 257 14.03 -5.39 -8.01
CA HIS A 257 12.99 -5.76 -8.97
C HIS A 257 13.46 -6.98 -9.75
N PRO A 258 12.63 -8.02 -9.92
CA PRO A 258 13.03 -9.20 -10.69
C PRO A 258 13.49 -8.85 -12.11
N PRO A 259 14.49 -9.56 -12.68
CA PRO A 259 14.92 -9.38 -14.06
C PRO A 259 13.76 -9.63 -15.04
N LEU A 260 13.88 -9.15 -16.29
CA LEU A 260 12.83 -9.35 -17.30
C LEU A 260 12.55 -10.84 -17.54
N ALA A 261 13.63 -11.62 -17.72
CA ALA A 261 13.58 -13.08 -17.71
C ALA A 261 13.80 -13.57 -16.27
N TRP A 262 12.72 -13.84 -15.55
CA TRP A 262 12.76 -14.33 -14.17
C TRP A 262 12.70 -15.86 -14.17
N ALA A 263 13.87 -16.51 -14.22
CA ALA A 263 13.98 -17.97 -14.31
C ALA A 263 13.37 -18.71 -13.09
N GLY A 264 13.43 -18.11 -11.90
CA GLY A 264 12.83 -18.65 -10.68
C GLY A 264 11.34 -18.34 -10.51
N LEU A 265 10.65 -17.78 -11.51
CA LEU A 265 9.21 -17.56 -11.44
C LEU A 265 8.48 -18.87 -11.77
N PRO A 266 7.56 -19.37 -10.92
CA PRO A 266 6.88 -20.64 -11.17
C PRO A 266 6.12 -20.68 -12.50
N ASP A 267 6.07 -21.88 -13.09
CA ASP A 267 5.29 -22.10 -14.31
C ASP A 267 3.81 -21.85 -14.05
N ARG A 268 3.15 -21.17 -14.99
CA ARG A 268 1.76 -20.76 -14.80
C ARG A 268 0.77 -21.92 -14.79
N ARG A 269 1.10 -23.07 -15.37
CA ARG A 269 0.21 -24.24 -15.45
C ARG A 269 0.42 -25.18 -14.27
N GLU A 270 1.67 -25.31 -13.82
CA GLU A 270 2.02 -26.22 -12.73
C GLU A 270 1.76 -25.58 -11.37
N HIS A 271 2.16 -24.32 -11.17
CA HIS A 271 2.06 -23.61 -9.88
C HIS A 271 1.47 -22.19 -10.05
N PRO A 272 0.23 -22.08 -10.55
CA PRO A 272 -0.42 -20.79 -10.81
C PRO A 272 -0.58 -19.93 -9.54
N GLY A 273 -0.79 -20.55 -8.37
CA GLY A 273 -0.99 -19.85 -7.11
C GLY A 273 0.30 -19.18 -6.65
N ALA A 274 1.39 -19.96 -6.55
CA ALA A 274 2.70 -19.44 -6.18
C ALA A 274 3.17 -18.35 -7.14
N ARG A 275 2.94 -18.53 -8.45
CA ARG A 275 3.25 -17.52 -9.47
C ARG A 275 2.54 -16.20 -9.19
N LEU A 276 1.22 -16.22 -8.95
CA LEU A 276 0.46 -15.00 -8.66
C LEU A 276 0.91 -14.33 -7.37
N ALA A 277 1.14 -15.10 -6.30
CA ALA A 277 1.63 -14.57 -5.03
C ALA A 277 2.99 -13.87 -5.19
N LEU A 278 3.95 -14.50 -5.88
CA LEU A 278 5.28 -13.92 -6.12
C LEU A 278 5.25 -12.71 -7.05
N LEU A 279 4.40 -12.73 -8.08
CA LEU A 279 4.19 -11.55 -8.92
C LEU A 279 3.59 -10.42 -8.08
N ALA A 280 2.54 -10.66 -7.29
CA ALA A 280 1.95 -9.66 -6.41
C ALA A 280 2.98 -9.06 -5.42
N ALA A 281 3.87 -9.91 -4.90
CA ALA A 281 4.92 -9.52 -3.97
C ALA A 281 6.04 -8.69 -4.61
N LEU A 282 6.56 -9.11 -5.77
CA LEU A 282 7.85 -8.60 -6.28
C LEU A 282 7.72 -7.77 -7.56
N ALA A 283 6.73 -8.07 -8.41
CA ALA A 283 6.51 -7.42 -9.70
C ALA A 283 5.01 -7.37 -10.09
N PRO A 284 4.15 -6.74 -9.27
CA PRO A 284 2.68 -6.80 -9.44
C PRO A 284 2.19 -6.26 -10.78
N TYR A 285 2.94 -5.30 -11.34
CA TYR A 285 2.72 -4.73 -12.67
C TYR A 285 2.91 -5.74 -13.83
N ARG A 286 3.46 -6.93 -13.57
CA ARG A 286 3.64 -8.00 -14.56
C ARG A 286 2.55 -9.08 -14.53
N ILE A 287 1.59 -9.01 -13.60
CA ILE A 287 0.46 -9.95 -13.60
C ILE A 287 -0.34 -9.76 -14.89
N THR A 288 -0.57 -10.85 -15.61
CA THR A 288 -1.33 -10.86 -16.87
C THR A 288 -2.69 -11.51 -16.69
N GLU A 289 -3.58 -11.33 -17.68
CA GLU A 289 -4.86 -12.04 -17.73
C GLU A 289 -4.64 -13.56 -17.77
N GLU A 290 -3.62 -14.02 -18.49
CA GLU A 290 -3.27 -15.44 -18.59
C GLU A 290 -2.83 -16.03 -17.25
N ASP A 291 -2.11 -15.27 -16.41
CA ASP A 291 -1.73 -15.72 -15.07
C ASP A 291 -2.97 -15.86 -14.17
N VAL A 292 -3.91 -14.91 -14.25
CA VAL A 292 -5.16 -14.99 -13.48
C VAL A 292 -6.05 -16.12 -14.01
N THR A 293 -6.22 -16.26 -15.32
CA THR A 293 -7.01 -17.35 -15.93
C THR A 293 -6.45 -18.72 -15.59
N ALA A 294 -5.12 -18.88 -15.53
CA ALA A 294 -4.52 -20.17 -15.16
C ALA A 294 -4.80 -20.56 -13.69
N TRP A 295 -4.92 -19.58 -12.80
CA TRP A 295 -5.28 -19.81 -11.39
C TRP A 295 -6.79 -19.91 -11.15
N ARG A 296 -7.61 -19.17 -11.92
CA ARG A 296 -9.05 -19.06 -11.69
C ARG A 296 -9.74 -20.39 -11.96
N ARG A 297 -10.43 -20.91 -10.96
CA ARG A 297 -11.34 -22.07 -11.02
C ARG A 297 -12.77 -21.63 -10.70
N PRO A 298 -13.82 -22.44 -10.97
CA PRO A 298 -15.20 -22.08 -10.64
C PRO A 298 -15.42 -21.67 -9.17
N GLU A 299 -14.66 -22.27 -8.25
CA GLU A 299 -14.67 -21.98 -6.81
C GLU A 299 -13.86 -20.73 -6.41
N HIS A 300 -12.96 -20.25 -7.27
CA HIS A 300 -12.15 -19.05 -7.01
C HIS A 300 -12.91 -17.81 -7.46
N THR A 301 -13.31 -16.98 -6.51
CA THR A 301 -14.04 -15.73 -6.76
C THR A 301 -13.11 -14.50 -6.67
N ASP A 302 -13.66 -13.29 -6.84
CA ASP A 302 -12.90 -12.05 -6.63
C ASP A 302 -12.44 -11.87 -5.19
N HIS A 303 -13.19 -12.43 -4.24
CA HIS A 303 -12.78 -12.53 -2.84
C HIS A 303 -11.48 -13.34 -2.73
N CYS A 304 -11.43 -14.52 -3.36
CA CYS A 304 -10.25 -15.38 -3.37
C CYS A 304 -9.05 -14.69 -4.06
N LEU A 305 -9.28 -14.03 -5.21
CA LEU A 305 -8.19 -13.33 -5.92
C LEU A 305 -7.62 -12.19 -5.07
N VAL A 306 -8.48 -11.39 -4.41
CA VAL A 306 -8.02 -10.32 -3.51
C VAL A 306 -7.23 -10.90 -2.35
N HIS A 307 -7.66 -12.02 -1.76
CA HIS A 307 -6.91 -12.70 -0.71
C HIS A 307 -5.52 -13.17 -1.17
N LEU A 308 -5.43 -13.86 -2.31
CA LEU A 308 -4.14 -14.36 -2.80
C LEU A 308 -3.17 -13.23 -3.15
N VAL A 309 -3.65 -12.20 -3.86
CA VAL A 309 -2.83 -11.04 -4.19
C VAL A 309 -2.41 -10.29 -2.92
N SER A 310 -3.30 -10.16 -1.94
CA SER A 310 -3.00 -9.50 -0.67
C SER A 310 -2.01 -10.30 0.18
N TYR A 311 -2.09 -11.63 0.17
CA TYR A 311 -1.10 -12.49 0.81
C TYR A 311 0.30 -12.25 0.24
N GLY A 312 0.46 -12.35 -1.09
CA GLY A 312 1.75 -12.07 -1.73
C GLY A 312 2.23 -10.64 -1.47
N ALA A 313 1.32 -9.66 -1.57
CA ALA A 313 1.65 -8.26 -1.30
C ALA A 313 2.14 -8.03 0.13
N PHE A 314 1.46 -8.62 1.12
CA PHE A 314 1.81 -8.45 2.53
C PHE A 314 3.03 -9.29 2.93
N ALA A 315 3.26 -10.46 2.33
CA ALA A 315 4.47 -11.25 2.59
C ALA A 315 5.76 -10.46 2.24
N ALA A 316 5.73 -9.63 1.19
CA ALA A 316 6.83 -8.70 0.91
C ALA A 316 6.95 -7.58 1.95
N VAL A 317 5.84 -7.13 2.55
CA VAL A 317 5.83 -6.15 3.65
C VAL A 317 6.38 -6.76 4.93
N ASP A 318 6.02 -8.01 5.24
CA ASP A 318 6.51 -8.77 6.39
C ASP A 318 8.02 -8.99 6.29
N ARG A 319 8.54 -9.26 5.07
CA ARG A 319 9.98 -9.33 4.82
C ARG A 319 10.72 -8.02 5.12
N MET A 320 10.12 -6.89 4.76
CA MET A 320 10.68 -5.56 5.07
C MET A 320 10.63 -5.30 6.57
N GLU A 321 9.48 -5.53 7.22
CA GLU A 321 9.28 -5.25 8.64
C GLU A 321 10.16 -6.12 9.54
N SER A 322 10.22 -7.43 9.29
CA SER A 322 11.01 -8.38 10.09
C SER A 322 12.50 -8.05 10.10
N SER A 323 12.99 -7.42 9.03
CA SER A 323 14.37 -6.97 8.93
C SER A 323 14.70 -5.79 9.86
N PHE A 324 13.71 -4.96 10.23
CA PHE A 324 13.90 -3.88 11.20
C PHE A 324 14.17 -4.46 12.60
N SER A 325 13.44 -5.50 12.96
CA SER A 325 13.59 -6.20 14.25
C SER A 325 14.97 -6.87 14.37
N LEU A 326 15.48 -7.46 13.29
CA LEU A 326 16.82 -8.04 13.26
C LEU A 326 17.94 -6.99 13.43
N HIS A 327 17.75 -5.78 12.91
CA HIS A 327 18.72 -4.69 13.07
C HIS A 327 18.74 -4.17 14.52
N ALA A 328 17.57 -3.99 15.14
CA ALA A 328 17.47 -3.57 16.54
C ALA A 328 18.14 -4.56 17.51
N ALA A 329 18.06 -5.87 17.24
CA ALA A 329 18.74 -6.89 18.04
C ALA A 329 20.28 -6.84 17.89
N ARG A 330 20.79 -6.44 16.73
CA ARG A 330 22.23 -6.30 16.47
C ARG A 330 22.83 -5.02 17.05
N GLU A 331 22.07 -3.93 17.11
CA GLU A 331 22.53 -2.67 17.73
C GLU A 331 22.56 -2.72 19.27
N THR A 332 21.89 -3.71 19.88
CA THR A 332 21.81 -3.90 21.33
C THR A 332 22.73 -4.99 21.88
N SER A 333 23.49 -5.68 21.01
CA SER A 333 24.49 -6.71 21.35
C SER A 333 25.91 -6.17 21.19
#